data_AF-A0A354A521-F1
#
_entry.id   AF-A0A354A521-F1
#
_cell.length_a   1.000
_cell.length_b   1.000
_cell.length_c   1.000
_cell.angle_alpha   90.00
_cell.angle_beta   90.00
_cell.angle_gamma   90.00
#
_symmetry.space_group_name_H-M   'P 1'
#
loop_
_entity.id
_entity.type
_entity.pdbx_description
1 polymer ?
#
loop_
_entity_poly.entity_id
_entity_poly.type
_entity_poly.pdbx_seq_one_letter_code
_entity_poly.pdbx_strand_id
1 'polypeptide(L)' 'MNVSVKDNKEITFSCDVVILPLLEHQGVRPYRDIDKVLDGLLGKTISSREFSGRLGDMSLLHTQG' A
#
# COMPACT_ATOMS: atom_id res chain seq x y z
N MET A 1 -14.85 7.54 -17.91
CA MET A 1 -14.21 6.80 -16.79
C MET A 1 -14.85 5.42 -16.75
N ASN A 2 -14.05 4.37 -16.95
CA ASN A 2 -14.54 3.00 -16.84
C ASN A 2 -14.24 2.49 -15.42
N VAL A 3 -15.25 1.91 -14.77
CA VAL A 3 -15.11 1.34 -13.42
C VAL A 3 -15.39 -0.15 -13.52
N SER A 4 -14.46 -0.96 -13.05
CA SER A 4 -14.61 -2.42 -12.97
C SER A 4 -14.39 -2.89 -11.56
N VAL A 5 -15.26 -3.77 -11.06
CA VAL A 5 -15.09 -4.45 -9.77
C VAL A 5 -14.66 -5.88 -10.05
N LYS A 6 -13.59 -6.33 -9.40
CA LYS A 6 -13.05 -7.68 -9.51
C LYS A 6 -12.79 -8.22 -8.11
N ASP A 7 -13.09 -9.50 -7.90
CA ASP A 7 -12.75 -10.22 -6.67
C ASP A 7 -11.47 -11.01 -6.90
N ASN A 8 -10.33 -10.31 -6.83
CA ASN A 8 -8.99 -10.86 -7.06
C ASN A 8 -8.06 -10.40 -5.95
N LYS A 9 -6.98 -11.15 -5.71
CA LYS A 9 -5.91 -10.70 -4.81
C LYS A 9 -5.21 -9.47 -5.38
N GLU A 10 -4.91 -8.50 -4.53
CA GLU A 10 -4.30 -7.21 -4.89
C GLU A 10 -2.96 -7.35 -5.63
N ILE A 11 -2.20 -8.41 -5.32
CA ILE A 11 -0.90 -8.73 -5.95
C ILE A 11 -1.00 -9.31 -7.38
N THR A 12 -2.19 -9.51 -7.93
CA THR A 12 -2.39 -10.26 -9.20
C THR A 12 -2.64 -9.39 -10.42
N PHE A 13 -2.59 -8.06 -10.28
CA PHE A 13 -2.92 -7.14 -11.36
C PHE A 13 -1.82 -6.11 -11.62
N SER A 14 -1.53 -5.87 -12.90
CA SER A 14 -0.64 -4.78 -13.33
C SER A 14 -1.45 -3.48 -13.42
N CYS A 15 -1.00 -2.45 -12.74
CA CYS A 15 -1.61 -1.12 -12.78
C CYS A 15 -0.55 -0.04 -12.60
N ASP A 16 -0.84 1.16 -13.11
CA ASP A 16 0.06 2.31 -12.99
C ASP A 16 0.19 2.80 -11.55
N VAL A 17 -0.90 2.71 -10.77
CA VAL A 17 -0.97 3.14 -9.37
C VAL A 17 -1.87 2.19 -8.57
N VAL A 18 -1.42 1.81 -7.37
CA VAL A 18 -2.23 1.11 -6.36
C VAL A 18 -2.49 2.07 -5.20
N ILE A 19 -3.75 2.15 -4.76
CA ILE A 19 -4.15 2.93 -3.57
C ILE A 19 -4.48 1.93 -2.46
N LEU A 20 -3.73 1.99 -1.35
CA LEU A 20 -3.91 1.11 -0.20
C LEU A 20 -4.36 1.94 1.02
N PRO A 21 -5.57 1.74 1.55
CA PRO A 21 -5.98 2.39 2.79
C PRO A 21 -5.25 1.77 3.98
N LEU A 22 -4.48 2.57 4.71
CA LEU A 22 -3.76 2.11 5.90
C LEU A 22 -4.20 2.92 7.12
N LEU A 23 -4.83 2.24 8.08
CA LEU A 23 -5.33 2.87 9.30
C LEU A 23 -4.24 2.99 10.36
N GLU A 24 -4.35 4.02 11.19
CA GLU A 24 -3.48 4.24 12.34
C GLU A 24 -3.40 2.98 13.22
N HIS A 25 -2.19 2.68 13.70
CA HIS A 25 -1.87 1.52 14.54
C HIS A 25 -2.07 0.11 13.94
N GLN A 26 -2.50 -0.03 12.68
CA GLN A 26 -2.58 -1.35 12.04
C GLN A 26 -1.22 -1.86 11.53
N GLY A 27 -0.30 -0.93 11.23
CA GLY A 27 0.97 -1.24 10.58
C GLY A 27 0.75 -1.93 9.22
N VAL A 28 1.71 -2.75 8.79
CA VAL A 28 1.69 -3.43 7.48
C VAL A 28 0.77 -4.66 7.45
N ARG A 29 0.17 -5.06 8.58
CA ARG A 29 -0.54 -6.36 8.69
C ARG A 29 -1.54 -6.67 7.56
N PRO A 30 -2.37 -5.72 7.09
CA PRO A 30 -3.33 -5.99 6.02
C PRO A 30 -2.66 -6.28 4.66
N TYR A 31 -1.46 -5.75 4.43
CA TYR A 31 -0.76 -5.77 3.14
C TYR A 31 0.60 -6.46 3.21
N ARG A 32 0.78 -7.42 4.12
CA ARG A 32 2.05 -8.16 4.27
C ARG A 32 2.55 -8.78 2.97
N ASP A 33 1.63 -9.30 2.16
CA ASP A 33 1.98 -9.92 0.88
C ASP A 33 2.48 -8.87 -0.12
N ILE A 34 1.86 -7.68 -0.17
CA ILE A 34 2.33 -6.56 -1.00
C ILE A 34 3.67 -6.05 -0.49
N ASP A 35 3.82 -5.84 0.82
CA ASP A 35 5.08 -5.39 1.41
C ASP A 35 6.23 -6.33 1.12
N LYS A 36 5.98 -7.65 1.12
CA LYS A 36 6.98 -8.65 0.74
C LYS A 36 7.40 -8.52 -0.73
N VAL A 37 6.47 -8.25 -1.64
CA VAL A 37 6.78 -8.00 -3.07
C VAL A 37 7.57 -6.70 -3.24
N LEU A 38 7.34 -5.71 -2.37
CA LEU A 38 8.01 -4.41 -2.38
C LEU A 38 9.27 -4.35 -1.50
N ASP A 39 9.88 -5.49 -1.17
CA ASP A 39 11.08 -5.56 -0.32
C ASP A 39 10.96 -4.79 1.01
N GLY A 40 9.80 -4.89 1.65
CA GLY A 40 9.54 -4.27 2.94
C GLY A 40 9.37 -2.75 2.90
N LEU A 41 9.14 -2.15 1.73
CA LEU A 41 9.04 -0.69 1.57
C LEU A 41 7.94 -0.08 2.44
N LEU A 42 6.75 -0.70 2.51
CA LEU A 42 5.64 -0.20 3.34
C LEU A 42 6.03 -0.25 4.82
N GLY A 43 6.67 -1.33 5.24
CA GLY A 43 7.19 -1.49 6.60
C GLY A 43 8.24 -0.45 6.97
N LYS A 44 9.17 -0.16 6.05
CA LYS A 44 10.21 0.87 6.23
C LYS A 44 9.58 2.26 6.38
N THR A 45 8.63 2.65 5.52
CA THR A 45 7.95 3.96 5.57
C THR A 45 7.14 4.15 6.86
N ILE A 46 6.44 3.12 7.33
CA ILE A 46 5.70 3.21 8.60
C ILE A 46 6.68 3.28 9.78
N SER A 47 7.76 2.49 9.75
CA SER A 47 8.75 2.45 10.83
C SER A 47 9.57 3.73 10.94
N SER A 48 9.82 4.43 9.83
CA SER A 48 10.47 5.75 9.83
C SER A 48 9.55 6.88 10.32
N ARG A 49 8.27 6.59 10.57
CA ARG A 49 7.22 7.56 10.96
C ARG A 49 6.92 8.63 9.89
N GLU A 50 7.37 8.41 8.65
CA GLU A 50 7.00 9.26 7.49
C GLU A 50 5.51 9.14 7.17
N PHE A 51 4.89 8.01 7.53
CA PHE A 51 3.46 7.79 7.41
C PHE A 51 2.91 7.18 8.70
N SER A 52 1.82 7.76 9.23
CA SER A 52 1.21 7.32 10.49
C SER A 52 -0.20 6.75 10.34
N GLY A 53 -0.86 6.99 9.21
CA GLY A 53 -2.24 6.53 8.96
C GLY A 53 -3.32 7.39 9.61
N ARG A 54 -2.98 8.62 10.01
CA ARG A 54 -3.96 9.60 10.49
C ARG A 54 -4.91 10.00 9.37
N LEU A 55 -6.11 10.47 9.74
CA LEU A 55 -7.07 10.94 8.76
C LEU A 55 -6.47 12.07 7.91
N GLY A 56 -6.41 11.86 6.59
CA GLY A 56 -5.82 12.81 5.64
C GLY A 56 -4.33 12.62 5.39
N ASP A 57 -3.63 11.72 6.10
CA ASP A 57 -2.26 11.32 5.73
C ASP A 57 -2.30 10.56 4.40
N MET A 58 -1.35 10.88 3.52
CA MET A 58 -1.09 10.15 2.28
C MET A 58 0.42 10.06 2.06
N SER A 59 0.89 8.90 1.62
CA SER A 59 2.27 8.71 1.18
C SER A 59 2.27 8.13 -0.23
N LEU A 60 3.09 8.73 -1.11
CA LEU A 60 3.30 8.26 -2.47
C LEU A 60 4.66 7.55 -2.53
N LEU A 61 4.63 6.26 -2.83
CA LEU A 61 5.81 5.42 -2.90
C LEU A 61 6.10 5.07 -4.36
N HIS A 62 7.28 5.43 -4.83
CA HIS A 62 7.77 5.03 -6.14
C HIS A 62 8.40 3.64 -6.04
N THR A 63 7.77 2.67 -6.68
CA THR A 63 8.35 1.34 -6.86
C THR A 63 9.20 1.36 -8.13
N GLN A 64 10.36 0.68 -8.12
CA GLN A 64 11.10 0.48 -9.37
C GLN A 64 10.23 -0.35 -10.32
N GLY A 65 10.16 0.06 -11.59
CA GLY A 65 9.42 -0.63 -12.65
C GLY A 65 10.16 -1.84 -13.19
#